data_AF-A0A9X3HPI1-F1
#
_entry.id   AF-A0A9X3HPI1-F1
#
_cell.length_a   1.000
_cell.length_b   1.000
_cell.length_c   1.000
_cell.angle_alpha   90.00
_cell.angle_beta   90.00
_cell.angle_gamma   90.00
#
_symmetry.space_group_name_H-M   'P 1'
#
loop_
_entity.id
_entity.type
_entity.pdbx_description
1 polymer ?
#
loop_
_entity_poly.entity_id
_entity_poly.type
_entity_poly.pdbx_seq_one_letter_code
_entity_poly.pdbx_strand_id
1 'polypeptide(L)'
;LKTSMLWLVGAFFFHTLGELCLSPIGLSLVTKLAPLRLASLMMGAWFGCNAIANYVAGYVGSHVGELGALAIFSGIAVTALISGVILLLFSNTLVRWMHGAESTISSAQEIEEQQTQIA
;
A
#
# COMPACT_ATOMS: atom_id res chain seq x y z
N LEU A 1 22.25 -23.05 0.82
CA LEU A 1 21.01 -23.37 1.55
C LEU A 1 20.13 -24.22 0.63
N LYS A 2 19.79 -25.47 0.99
CA LYS A 2 18.82 -26.27 0.23
C LYS A 2 17.43 -25.71 0.55
N THR A 3 17.02 -24.69 -0.18
CA THR A 3 15.67 -24.13 -0.08
C THR A 3 14.73 -25.11 -0.78
N SER A 4 13.84 -25.74 -0.01
CA SER A 4 12.75 -26.54 -0.59
C SER A 4 11.90 -25.64 -1.48
N MET A 5 11.52 -26.09 -2.69
CA MET A 5 10.63 -25.33 -3.58
C MET A 5 9.35 -24.86 -2.86
N LEU A 6 8.86 -25.65 -1.91
CA LEU A 6 7.72 -25.30 -1.05
C LEU A 6 7.94 -24.03 -0.23
N TRP A 7 9.16 -23.74 0.22
CA TRP A 7 9.45 -22.52 0.98
C TRP A 7 9.36 -21.28 0.09
N LEU A 8 9.83 -21.38 -1.16
CA LEU A 8 9.71 -20.30 -2.13
C LEU A 8 8.24 -20.02 -2.48
N VAL A 9 7.46 -21.09 -2.72
CA VAL A 9 6.02 -20.98 -2.98
C VAL A 9 5.28 -20.33 -1.80
N GLY A 10 5.57 -20.72 -0.56
CA GLY A 10 4.97 -20.12 0.62
C GLY A 10 5.32 -18.63 0.80
N ALA A 11 6.57 -18.24 0.57
CA ALA A 11 7.00 -16.85 0.65
C ALA A 11 6.33 -15.97 -0.43
N PHE A 12 6.28 -16.46 -1.68
CA PHE A 12 5.60 -15.75 -2.77
C PHE A 12 4.09 -15.70 -2.57
N PHE A 13 3.48 -16.75 -2.02
CA PHE A 13 2.05 -16.74 -1.68
C PHE A 13 1.73 -15.64 -0.68
N PHE A 14 2.51 -15.52 0.40
CA PHE A 14 2.30 -14.48 1.41
C PHE A 14 2.56 -13.07 0.86
N HIS A 15 3.56 -12.92 -0.02
CA HIS A 15 3.83 -11.65 -0.71
C HIS A 15 2.64 -11.22 -1.58
N THR A 16 2.14 -12.12 -2.43
CA THR A 16 0.99 -11.86 -3.30
C THR A 16 -0.29 -11.60 -2.49
N LEU A 17 -0.49 -12.29 -1.37
CA LEU A 17 -1.64 -12.05 -0.48
C LEU A 17 -1.60 -10.61 0.10
N GLY A 18 -0.40 -10.14 0.45
CA GLY A 18 -0.18 -8.77 0.90
C GLY A 18 -0.49 -7.74 -0.19
N GLU A 19 0.01 -7.96 -1.41
CA GLU A 19 -0.29 -7.13 -2.58
C GLU A 19 -1.79 -7.08 -2.89
N LEU A 20 -2.47 -8.23 -2.82
CA LEU A 20 -3.90 -8.35 -3.09
C LEU A 20 -4.75 -7.61 -2.07
N CYS A 21 -4.28 -7.47 -0.83
CA CYS A 21 -4.99 -6.74 0.23
C CYS A 21 -4.71 -5.24 0.17
N LEU A 22 -3.47 -4.84 -0.16
CA LEU A 22 -3.09 -3.43 -0.28
C LEU A 22 -3.75 -2.73 -1.47
N SER A 23 -3.89 -3.40 -2.62
CA SER A 23 -4.46 -2.80 -3.85
C SER A 23 -5.91 -2.29 -3.67
N PRO A 24 -6.87 -3.07 -3.13
CA PRO A 24 -8.24 -2.61 -2.91
C PRO A 24 -8.38 -1.66 -1.72
N ILE A 25 -7.62 -1.85 -0.63
CA ILE A 25 -7.67 -0.97 0.54
C ILE A 25 -7.08 0.42 0.23
N GLY A 26 -5.96 0.45 -0.49
CA GLY A 26 -5.27 1.69 -0.85
C GLY A 26 -6.12 2.58 -1.75
N LEU A 27 -6.73 1.99 -2.79
CA LEU A 27 -7.60 2.74 -3.70
C LEU A 27 -8.86 3.25 -2.99
N SER A 28 -9.47 2.41 -2.13
CA SER A 28 -10.63 2.83 -1.32
C SER A 28 -10.29 3.97 -0.37
N LEU A 29 -9.11 3.98 0.26
CA LEU A 29 -8.70 5.06 1.17
C LEU A 29 -8.51 6.38 0.43
N VAL A 30 -7.87 6.34 -0.75
CA VAL A 30 -7.63 7.54 -1.57
C VAL A 30 -8.94 8.15 -2.05
N THR A 31 -9.94 7.34 -2.42
CA THR A 31 -11.26 7.84 -2.82
C THR A 31 -12.10 8.28 -1.61
N LYS A 32 -11.98 7.61 -0.45
CA LYS A 32 -12.67 7.98 0.81
C LYS A 32 -12.22 9.32 1.40
N LEU A 33 -10.97 9.73 1.19
CA LEU A 33 -10.39 10.97 1.73
C LEU A 33 -10.30 12.12 0.70
N ALA A 34 -10.62 11.86 -0.57
CA ALA A 34 -10.56 12.86 -1.63
C ALA A 34 -11.80 13.77 -1.65
N PRO A 35 -11.66 15.10 -1.54
CA PRO A 35 -12.76 16.01 -1.78
C PRO A 35 -13.14 15.98 -3.27
N LEU A 36 -14.46 15.96 -3.58
CA LEU A 36 -15.03 15.81 -4.94
C LEU A 36 -14.40 16.71 -6.02
N ARG A 37 -13.79 17.84 -5.63
CA ARG A 37 -13.14 18.79 -6.55
C ARG A 37 -11.67 18.47 -6.88
N LEU A 38 -11.01 17.61 -6.11
CA LEU A 38 -9.58 17.26 -6.23
C LEU A 38 -9.36 15.73 -6.36
N ALA A 39 -10.38 14.97 -6.74
CA ALA A 39 -10.29 13.53 -6.90
C ALA A 39 -9.15 13.08 -7.84
N SER A 40 -8.97 13.76 -8.98
CA SER A 40 -7.88 13.49 -9.91
C SER A 40 -6.48 13.81 -9.35
N LEU A 41 -6.37 14.80 -8.46
CA LEU A 41 -5.11 15.15 -7.78
C LEU A 41 -4.73 14.09 -6.73
N MET A 42 -5.70 13.56 -6.00
CA MET A 42 -5.47 12.48 -5.01
C MET A 42 -5.06 11.17 -5.69
N MET A 43 -5.66 10.85 -6.84
CA MET A 43 -5.19 9.73 -7.67
C MET A 43 -3.78 9.98 -8.23
N GLY A 44 -3.47 11.22 -8.62
CA GLY A 44 -2.12 11.63 -9.00
C GLY A 44 -1.10 11.49 -7.86
N ALA A 45 -1.50 11.80 -6.62
CA ALA A 45 -0.65 11.61 -5.44
C ALA A 45 -0.42 10.12 -5.15
N TRP A 46 -1.45 9.26 -5.30
CA TRP A 46 -1.30 7.81 -5.18
C TRP A 46 -0.28 7.24 -6.17
N PHE A 47 -0.38 7.60 -7.45
CA PHE A 47 0.60 7.18 -8.46
C PHE A 47 1.98 7.85 -8.25
N GLY A 48 2.02 9.10 -7.81
CA GLY A 48 3.25 9.81 -7.49
C GLY A 48 4.04 9.16 -6.35
N CYS A 49 3.35 8.76 -5.28
CA CYS A 49 3.96 8.00 -4.18
C CYS A 49 4.50 6.65 -4.67
N ASN A 50 3.75 5.93 -5.51
CA ASN A 50 4.23 4.68 -6.12
C ASN A 50 5.45 4.90 -7.03
N ALA A 51 5.50 5.98 -7.81
CA ALA A 51 6.64 6.32 -8.65
C ALA A 51 7.89 6.63 -7.82
N ILE A 52 7.73 7.42 -6.74
CA ILE A 52 8.82 7.72 -5.80
C ILE A 52 9.31 6.44 -5.11
N ALA A 53 8.40 5.58 -4.66
CA ALA A 53 8.74 4.31 -4.04
C ALA A 53 9.55 3.40 -4.98
N ASN A 54 9.15 3.30 -6.25
CA ASN A 54 9.89 2.54 -7.27
C ASN A 54 11.27 3.16 -7.57
N TYR A 55 11.38 4.49 -7.61
CA TYR A 55 12.67 5.17 -7.80
C TYR A 55 13.63 4.89 -6.64
N VAL A 56 13.15 4.98 -5.39
CA VAL A 56 13.93 4.66 -4.19
C VAL A 56 14.30 3.17 -4.16
N ALA A 57 13.37 2.29 -4.51
CA ALA A 57 13.64 0.85 -4.61
C ALA A 57 14.74 0.54 -5.64
N GLY A 58 14.74 1.23 -6.78
CA GLY A 58 15.79 1.13 -7.79
C GLY A 58 17.15 1.64 -7.29
N TYR A 59 17.16 2.76 -6.54
CA TYR A 59 18.38 3.30 -5.94
C TYR A 59 18.96 2.40 -4.86
N VAL A 60 18.13 1.81 -4.01
CA VAL A 60 18.57 0.81 -3.02
C VAL A 60 19.03 -0.47 -3.72
N GLY A 61 18.35 -0.86 -4.80
CA GLY A 61 18.69 -2.01 -5.63
C GLY A 61 20.04 -1.89 -6.35
N SER A 62 20.44 -0.69 -6.79
CA SER A 62 21.72 -0.50 -7.47
C SER A 62 22.93 -0.73 -6.56
N HIS A 63 22.78 -0.55 -5.25
CA HIS A 63 23.82 -0.78 -4.25
C HIS A 63 23.93 -2.26 -3.80
N VAL A 64 23.13 -3.16 -4.40
CA VAL A 64 23.15 -4.61 -4.10
C VAL A 64 24.46 -5.30 -4.48
N GLY A 65 25.15 -4.81 -5.52
CA GLY A 65 26.41 -5.38 -5.97
C GLY A 65 27.58 -5.21 -4.99
N GLU A 66 27.56 -4.16 -4.16
CA GLU A 66 28.69 -3.76 -3.31
C GLU A 66 28.54 -4.19 -1.84
N LEU A 67 27.32 -4.09 -1.27
CA LEU A 67 27.06 -4.39 0.15
C LEU A 67 26.68 -5.86 0.45
N GLY A 68 26.49 -6.67 -0.60
CA GLY A 68 26.06 -8.06 -0.47
C GLY A 68 24.54 -8.19 -0.35
N ALA A 69 23.96 -9.08 -1.15
CA ALA A 69 22.51 -9.25 -1.26
C ALA A 69 21.82 -9.51 0.09
N LEU A 70 22.46 -10.28 0.98
CA LEU A 70 21.87 -10.67 2.26
C LEU A 70 21.64 -9.47 3.20
N ALA A 71 22.50 -8.45 3.16
CA ALA A 71 22.38 -7.25 3.99
C ALA A 71 21.22 -6.34 3.54
N ILE A 72 20.97 -6.27 2.24
CA ILE A 72 19.88 -5.45 1.69
C ILE A 72 18.54 -6.16 1.84
N PHE A 73 18.50 -7.48 1.62
CA PHE A 73 17.29 -8.27 1.89
C PHE A 73 16.88 -8.19 3.37
N SER A 74 17.82 -8.28 4.31
CA SER A 74 17.51 -8.11 5.73
C SER A 74 17.13 -6.67 6.07
N GLY A 75 17.77 -5.68 5.45
CA GLY A 75 17.41 -4.26 5.59
C GLY A 75 15.97 -3.98 5.17
N ILE A 76 15.55 -4.46 4.00
CA ILE A 76 14.17 -4.31 3.50
C ILE A 76 13.17 -5.06 4.41
N ALA A 77 13.52 -6.25 4.90
CA ALA A 77 12.67 -7.00 5.81
C ALA A 77 12.46 -6.27 7.15
N VAL A 78 13.52 -5.69 7.71
CA VAL A 78 13.46 -4.93 8.96
C VAL A 78 12.66 -3.64 8.78
N THR A 79 12.88 -2.88 7.70
CA THR A 79 12.12 -1.65 7.44
C THR A 79 10.64 -1.94 7.17
N ALA A 80 10.32 -3.03 6.46
CA ALA A 80 8.94 -3.48 6.28
C ALA A 80 8.27 -3.88 7.60
N LEU A 81 8.98 -4.59 8.48
CA LEU A 81 8.48 -4.96 9.80
C LEU A 81 8.24 -3.71 10.67
N ILE A 82 9.18 -2.77 10.69
CA ILE A 82 9.05 -1.51 11.43
C ILE A 82 7.84 -0.72 10.91
N SER A 83 7.68 -0.60 9.60
CA SER A 83 6.55 0.08 8.97
C SER A 83 5.21 -0.60 9.34
N GLY A 84 5.15 -1.93 9.31
CA GLY A 84 3.96 -2.68 9.74
C GLY A 84 3.60 -2.43 11.21
N VAL A 85 4.60 -2.43 12.10
CA VAL A 85 4.39 -2.14 13.53
C VAL A 85 3.95 -0.69 13.75
N ILE A 86 4.55 0.27 13.04
CA ILE A 86 4.18 1.69 13.16
C ILE A 86 2.73 1.90 12.72
N LEU A 87 2.30 1.25 11.63
CA LEU A 87 0.93 1.31 11.14
C LEU A 87 -0.07 0.68 12.13
N LEU A 88 0.28 -0.42 12.77
CA LEU A 88 -0.58 -1.04 13.79
C LEU A 88 -0.77 -0.13 15.00
N LEU A 89 0.27 0.59 15.43
CA LEU A 89 0.16 1.59 16.50
C LEU A 89 -0.66 2.80 16.08
N PHE A 90 -0.47 3.29 14.84
CA PHE A 90 -1.24 4.42 14.31
C PHE A 90 -2.68 4.07 13.94
N SER A 91 -3.00 2.80 13.70
CA SER A 91 -4.34 2.32 13.33
C SER A 91 -5.41 2.83 14.30
N ASN A 92 -5.17 2.74 15.61
CA ASN A 92 -6.11 3.25 16.62
C ASN A 92 -6.28 4.78 16.57
N THR A 93 -5.28 5.53 16.12
CA THR A 93 -5.37 6.99 15.96
C THR A 93 -6.09 7.37 14.67
N LEU A 94 -5.79 6.68 13.57
CA LEU A 94 -6.45 6.85 12.27
C LEU A 94 -7.96 6.55 12.37
N VAL A 95 -8.33 5.44 13.02
CA VAL A 95 -9.73 5.06 13.26
C VAL A 95 -10.47 6.10 14.10
N ARG A 96 -9.80 6.68 15.11
CA ARG A 96 -10.39 7.73 15.94
C ARG A 96 -10.65 9.03 15.16
N TRP A 97 -9.83 9.36 14.16
CA TRP A 97 -10.02 10.55 13.31
C TRP A 97 -11.07 10.35 12.20
N MET A 98 -11.37 9.11 11.80
CA MET A 98 -12.36 8.82 10.76
C MET A 98 -13.83 8.89 11.24
N HIS A 99 -14.10 8.88 12.55
CA HIS A 99 -15.46 8.99 13.10
C HIS A 99 -16.16 10.32 12.80
N GLY A 100 -15.45 11.34 12.31
CA GLY A 100 -16.02 12.61 11.86
C GLY A 100 -16.35 12.70 10.36
N ALA A 101 -15.96 11.71 9.56
CA ALA A 101 -16.06 11.77 8.09
C ALA A 101 -17.18 10.91 7.49
N GLU A 102 -17.77 9.99 8.27
CA GLU A 102 -18.72 8.98 7.80
C GLU A 102 -20.01 9.57 7.18
N SER A 103 -20.49 10.72 7.67
CA SER A 103 -21.75 11.33 7.20
C SER A 103 -21.69 11.94 5.79
N THR A 104 -20.50 12.29 5.29
CA THR A 104 -20.33 12.87 3.95
C THR A 104 -20.01 11.80 2.90
N ILE A 105 -19.59 10.61 3.36
CA ILE A 105 -18.97 9.56 2.55
C ILE A 105 -19.99 8.56 1.96
N SER A 106 -21.08 8.26 2.68
CA SER A 106 -22.13 7.32 2.19
C SER A 106 -22.74 7.77 0.86
N SER A 107 -22.91 9.08 0.67
CA SER A 107 -23.51 9.67 -0.53
C SER A 107 -22.59 9.67 -1.74
N ALA A 108 -21.26 9.62 -1.55
CA ALA A 108 -20.29 9.59 -2.64
C ALA A 108 -20.09 8.15 -3.17
N GLN A 109 -20.17 7.15 -2.29
CA GLN A 109 -20.03 5.73 -2.64
C GLN A 109 -21.20 5.21 -3.48
N GLU A 110 -22.43 5.66 -3.19
CA GLU A 110 -23.64 5.28 -3.95
C GLU A 110 -23.62 5.78 -5.40
N ILE A 111 -22.97 6.92 -5.67
CA ILE A 111 -22.92 7.54 -7.01
C ILE A 111 -21.94 6.79 -7.93
N GLU A 112 -20.83 6.27 -7.40
CA GLU A 112 -19.82 5.57 -8.20
C GLU A 112 -20.22 4.11 -8.49
N GLU A 113 -20.90 3.43 -7.55
CA GLU A 113 -21.54 2.13 -7.80
C GLU A 113 -22.69 2.22 -8.82
N GLN A 114 -23.47 3.31 -8.81
CA GLN A 114 -24.49 3.55 -9.86
C GLN A 114 -23.87 3.85 -11.23
N GLN A 115 -22.75 4.58 -11.31
CA GLN A 115 -22.11 4.88 -12.60
C GLN A 115 -21.41 3.66 -13.23
N THR A 116 -20.85 2.76 -12.43
CA THR A 116 -20.13 1.57 -12.92
C THR A 116 -21.06 0.45 -13.38
N GLN A 117 -22.33 0.44 -12.94
CA GLN A 117 -23.33 -0.53 -13.45
C GLN A 117 -24.00 -0.11 -14.76
N ILE A 118 -23.80 1.13 -15.24
CA ILE A 118 -24.46 1.66 -16.45
C ILE A 118 -23.46 1.78 -17.64
N ALA A 119 -22.17 1.47 -17.43
CA ALA A 119 -21.12 1.45 -18.45
C ALA A 119 -20.71 0.01 -18.79
#